data_AF-A0A7W1NXQ1-F1
#
_entry.id   AF-A0A7W1NXQ1-F1
#
_cell.length_a   1.000
_cell.length_b   1.000
_cell.length_c   1.000
_cell.angle_alpha   90.00
_cell.angle_beta   90.00
_cell.angle_gamma   90.00
#
_symmetry.space_group_name_H-M   'P 1'
#
loop_
_entity.id
_entity.type
_entity.pdbx_description
1 polymer ?
#
loop_
_entity_poly.entity_id
_entity_poly.type
_entity_poly.pdbx_seq_one_letter_code
_entity_poly.pdbx_strand_id
1 'polypeptide(L)'
;MKRHFWTTWIGIAVLSLAISACGATARQVIPTARPTATQTLTPTASSTPGIGATPTLTPRSVASGPSPTPLFGSTSTAPAVLTTVTRPPNPNAPRIEFFTTNVQQVEPGGVVTLFWSVRGARNAIIYRVDSSGARGNLWNVPPDGNLPITISRRDRGQATFLLSAGDGDLETTQSLSVPLSCPDPWFFQPPPDACPAGPAQATTIIEEPFERGRMLYIQSRNRVYVLFNDTHSPAWLSFENKFNPAVDKESEESFVPPPNLFQPVRVLGFVWRGNDVVRNRLGLGSAAETQYDGFIQVVKNDDKEDLYLNSADKSILELLPGGDIWQIITAGSS
;
A
#
# COMPACT_ATOMS: atom_id res chain seq x y z
N MET A 1 33.32 55.13 -32.47
CA MET A 1 32.77 56.46 -32.85
C MET A 1 31.69 56.24 -33.91
N LYS A 2 30.48 56.81 -33.70
CA LYS A 2 29.27 56.86 -34.58
C LYS A 2 28.50 55.52 -34.76
N ARG A 3 27.41 55.23 -34.02
CA ARG A 3 26.02 55.78 -33.94
C ARG A 3 25.09 55.45 -35.13
N HIS A 4 24.10 54.59 -34.81
CA HIS A 4 22.64 54.66 -35.09
C HIS A 4 22.11 55.12 -36.46
N PHE A 5 21.40 54.21 -37.14
CA PHE A 5 20.21 54.38 -38.01
C PHE A 5 19.68 52.92 -38.17
N TRP A 6 18.42 52.51 -38.04
CA TRP A 6 17.14 53.16 -38.22
C TRP A 6 16.04 52.21 -37.69
N THR A 7 15.29 52.63 -36.69
CA THR A 7 13.98 52.08 -36.29
C THR A 7 12.90 52.71 -37.16
N THR A 8 12.02 51.91 -37.79
CA THR A 8 10.57 52.17 -38.05
C THR A 8 10.10 51.26 -39.18
N TRP A 9 9.25 50.26 -38.93
CA TRP A 9 8.17 49.80 -39.83
C TRP A 9 7.18 48.97 -38.99
N ILE A 10 6.28 49.69 -38.29
CA ILE A 10 5.05 49.15 -37.71
C ILE A 10 3.92 49.55 -38.66
N GLY A 11 3.08 48.57 -39.00
CA GLY A 11 1.69 48.80 -39.41
C GLY A 11 1.46 48.89 -40.91
N ILE A 12 0.85 47.84 -41.48
CA ILE A 12 -0.24 47.84 -42.48
C ILE A 12 -0.48 46.36 -42.84
N ALA A 13 -1.58 45.79 -42.36
CA ALA A 13 -2.37 44.71 -43.00
C ALA A 13 -3.41 44.17 -42.00
N VAL A 14 -4.30 45.06 -41.54
CA VAL A 14 -5.64 44.69 -41.10
C VAL A 14 -6.56 45.16 -42.21
N LEU A 15 -7.59 44.35 -42.53
CA LEU A 15 -8.84 44.69 -43.20
C LEU A 15 -9.03 44.26 -44.67
N SER A 16 -9.61 43.07 -44.86
CA SER A 16 -10.59 42.66 -45.90
C SER A 16 -10.63 41.12 -45.91
N LEU A 17 -11.70 40.33 -45.94
CA LEU A 17 -13.17 40.45 -45.99
C LEU A 17 -13.62 38.95 -45.97
N ALA A 18 -14.35 38.42 -44.97
CA ALA A 18 -15.79 38.17 -44.93
C ALA A 18 -16.39 37.29 -46.07
N ILE A 19 -17.33 36.39 -45.66
CA ILE A 19 -18.23 35.48 -46.42
C ILE A 19 -17.65 34.05 -46.55
N SER A 20 -18.27 32.93 -46.15
CA SER A 20 -19.67 32.55 -45.86
C SER A 20 -19.73 31.31 -44.95
N ALA A 21 -20.81 31.26 -44.17
CA ALA A 21 -21.24 30.18 -43.28
C ALA A 21 -21.66 28.90 -44.03
N CYS A 22 -21.59 27.74 -43.36
CA CYS A 22 -22.75 26.89 -43.03
C CYS A 22 -22.28 25.58 -42.35
N GLY A 23 -22.98 25.11 -41.30
CA GLY A 23 -23.00 23.68 -40.99
C GLY A 23 -22.91 23.27 -39.51
N ALA A 24 -24.08 23.18 -38.87
CA ALA A 24 -24.42 22.23 -37.82
C ALA A 24 -23.77 22.37 -36.43
N THR A 25 -24.31 23.27 -35.61
CA THR A 25 -24.39 23.04 -34.15
C THR A 25 -25.40 21.93 -33.86
N ALA A 26 -24.98 20.68 -33.94
CA ALA A 26 -25.74 19.57 -33.38
C ALA A 26 -25.51 19.56 -31.85
N ARG A 27 -26.47 20.11 -31.10
CA ARG A 27 -26.56 19.81 -29.66
C ARG A 27 -26.81 18.31 -29.52
N GLN A 28 -25.85 17.60 -28.96
CA GLN A 28 -26.00 16.18 -28.62
C GLN A 28 -27.06 16.07 -27.52
N VAL A 29 -28.30 15.75 -27.89
CA VAL A 29 -29.35 15.37 -26.96
C VAL A 29 -29.05 13.95 -26.54
N ILE A 30 -28.50 13.78 -25.33
CA ILE A 30 -28.41 12.46 -24.70
C ILE A 30 -29.85 12.07 -24.35
N PRO A 31 -30.40 10.97 -24.89
CA PRO A 31 -31.71 10.50 -24.49
C PRO A 31 -31.65 10.08 -23.02
N THR A 32 -32.29 10.85 -22.14
CA THR A 32 -32.57 10.43 -20.77
C THR A 32 -33.47 9.20 -20.86
N ALA A 33 -32.93 8.03 -20.55
CA ALA A 33 -33.73 6.82 -20.42
C ALA A 33 -34.81 7.06 -19.34
N ARG A 34 -36.06 6.74 -19.68
CA ARG A 34 -37.19 6.78 -18.75
C ARG A 34 -36.85 5.91 -17.53
N PRO A 35 -37.08 6.36 -16.29
CA PRO A 35 -36.83 5.54 -15.12
C PRO A 35 -37.68 4.27 -15.21
N THR A 36 -37.01 3.12 -15.25
CA THR A 36 -37.64 1.80 -15.10
C THR A 36 -38.24 1.75 -13.70
N ALA A 37 -39.52 1.40 -13.61
CA ALA A 37 -40.20 1.21 -12.33
C ALA A 37 -39.42 0.20 -11.47
N THR A 38 -38.95 0.67 -10.31
CA THR A 38 -38.40 -0.18 -9.25
C THR A 38 -39.48 -1.20 -8.87
N GLN A 39 -39.14 -2.49 -8.91
CA GLN A 39 -40.02 -3.51 -8.35
C GLN A 39 -40.16 -3.27 -6.85
N THR A 40 -41.37 -2.95 -6.41
CA THR A 40 -41.76 -2.95 -5.01
C THR A 40 -41.69 -4.40 -4.52
N LEU A 41 -40.75 -4.70 -3.63
CA LEU A 41 -40.75 -5.98 -2.92
C LEU A 41 -41.97 -6.01 -1.99
N THR A 42 -42.92 -6.89 -2.32
CA THR A 42 -44.02 -7.26 -1.43
C THR A 42 -43.43 -7.88 -0.17
N PRO A 43 -43.73 -7.39 1.05
CA PRO A 43 -43.31 -8.05 2.27
C PRO A 43 -44.01 -9.40 2.38
N THR A 44 -43.23 -10.49 2.35
CA THR A 44 -43.69 -11.82 2.74
C THR A 44 -43.99 -11.82 4.23
N ALA A 45 -45.22 -12.16 4.61
CA ALA A 45 -45.58 -12.34 6.01
C ALA A 45 -44.72 -13.46 6.62
N SER A 46 -43.89 -13.09 7.60
CA SER A 46 -43.18 -14.07 8.45
C SER A 46 -44.17 -14.60 9.48
N SER A 47 -44.46 -15.90 9.43
CA SER A 47 -45.27 -16.58 10.43
C SER A 47 -44.47 -16.69 11.73
N THR A 48 -44.87 -15.94 12.76
CA THR A 48 -44.43 -16.12 14.14
C THR A 48 -44.90 -17.47 14.68
N PRO A 49 -44.02 -18.37 15.15
CA PRO A 49 -44.44 -19.47 16.00
C PRO A 49 -44.61 -18.95 17.43
N GLY A 50 -45.83 -19.07 17.94
CA GLY A 50 -46.19 -18.75 19.30
C GLY A 50 -45.54 -19.66 20.34
N ILE A 51 -45.54 -19.15 21.57
CA ILE A 51 -45.03 -19.77 22.79
C ILE A 51 -45.84 -21.03 23.11
N GLY A 52 -45.13 -22.15 23.35
CA GLY A 52 -45.61 -23.27 24.17
C GLY A 52 -45.95 -24.56 23.41
N ALA A 53 -45.04 -25.54 23.50
CA ALA A 53 -45.38 -26.96 23.73
C ALA A 53 -44.08 -27.77 23.88
N THR A 54 -43.86 -28.29 25.08
CA THR A 54 -42.85 -29.32 25.41
C THR A 54 -43.25 -30.66 24.77
N PRO A 55 -42.40 -31.32 23.95
CA PRO A 55 -42.63 -32.72 23.62
C PRO A 55 -41.93 -33.63 24.65
N THR A 56 -42.75 -34.25 25.49
CA THR A 56 -42.39 -35.43 26.30
C THR A 56 -42.18 -36.63 25.39
N LEU A 57 -40.98 -37.20 25.35
CA LEU A 57 -40.73 -38.50 24.72
C LEU A 57 -40.65 -39.59 25.79
N THR A 58 -41.65 -40.47 25.79
CA THR A 58 -41.72 -41.72 26.54
C THR A 58 -40.73 -42.75 25.97
N PRO A 59 -39.96 -43.48 26.79
CA PRO A 59 -39.08 -44.53 26.30
C PRO A 59 -39.86 -45.82 26.00
N ARG A 60 -39.67 -46.37 24.80
CA ARG A 60 -40.20 -47.67 24.37
C ARG A 60 -39.10 -48.73 24.56
N SER A 61 -39.38 -49.74 25.37
CA SER A 61 -38.52 -50.92 25.55
C SER A 61 -38.53 -51.77 24.28
N VAL A 62 -37.35 -52.24 23.84
CA VAL A 62 -37.25 -53.34 22.88
C VAL A 62 -36.31 -54.40 23.43
N ALA A 63 -36.81 -55.63 23.39
CA ALA A 63 -36.27 -56.82 24.01
C ALA A 63 -35.08 -57.42 23.24
N SER A 64 -34.33 -58.23 23.99
CA SER A 64 -33.23 -59.11 23.60
C SER A 64 -33.52 -60.03 22.41
N GLY A 65 -32.62 -60.02 21.43
CA GLY A 65 -32.49 -61.04 20.37
C GLY A 65 -31.01 -61.19 19.96
N PRO A 66 -30.55 -62.40 19.60
CA PRO A 66 -29.13 -62.68 19.38
C PRO A 66 -28.55 -62.11 18.07
N SER A 67 -27.25 -61.83 18.18
CA SER A 67 -26.32 -61.14 17.29
C SER A 67 -26.18 -61.68 15.86
N PRO A 68 -26.14 -60.81 14.83
CA PRO A 68 -25.47 -61.10 13.57
C PRO A 68 -24.01 -60.61 13.59
N THR A 69 -23.07 -61.53 13.36
CA THR A 69 -21.64 -61.27 13.22
C THR A 69 -21.34 -60.43 11.97
N PRO A 70 -20.68 -59.26 12.05
CA PRO A 70 -20.23 -58.51 10.88
C PRO A 70 -18.96 -59.13 10.29
N LEU A 71 -18.95 -59.38 8.98
CA LEU A 71 -17.90 -60.06 8.21
C LEU A 71 -16.84 -59.09 7.64
N PHE A 72 -16.60 -57.93 8.25
CA PHE A 72 -15.65 -56.93 7.74
C PHE A 72 -14.85 -56.25 8.86
N GLY A 73 -13.52 -56.41 8.80
CA GLY A 73 -12.49 -55.39 9.08
C GLY A 73 -12.37 -54.83 10.51
N SER A 74 -11.14 -54.88 11.04
CA SER A 74 -10.73 -54.30 12.33
C SER A 74 -11.23 -52.87 12.55
N THR A 75 -12.05 -52.67 13.57
CA THR A 75 -12.46 -51.35 14.06
C THR A 75 -11.27 -50.67 14.73
N SER A 76 -10.76 -49.61 14.12
CA SER A 76 -9.81 -48.68 14.76
C SER A 76 -10.46 -48.09 16.00
N THR A 77 -9.91 -48.40 17.18
CA THR A 77 -10.34 -47.80 18.45
C THR A 77 -9.82 -46.37 18.48
N ALA A 78 -10.70 -45.39 18.27
CA ALA A 78 -10.38 -44.00 18.53
C ALA A 78 -10.07 -43.84 20.04
N PRO A 79 -9.01 -43.12 20.44
CA PRO A 79 -8.74 -42.89 21.86
C PRO A 79 -9.91 -42.11 22.48
N ALA A 80 -10.31 -42.54 23.68
CA ALA A 80 -11.35 -41.88 24.44
C ALA A 80 -11.01 -40.40 24.65
N VAL A 81 -11.88 -39.51 24.17
CA VAL A 81 -11.82 -38.09 24.47
C VAL A 81 -12.07 -37.94 25.97
N LEU A 82 -11.02 -37.58 26.71
CA LEU A 82 -11.17 -37.08 28.08
C LEU A 82 -12.07 -35.85 28.01
N THR A 83 -13.23 -35.93 28.64
CA THR A 83 -14.14 -34.81 28.83
C THR A 83 -13.41 -33.74 29.64
N THR A 84 -12.92 -32.69 28.97
CA THR A 84 -12.49 -31.45 29.61
C THR A 84 -13.62 -30.98 30.52
N VAL A 85 -13.35 -30.87 31.82
CA VAL A 85 -14.30 -30.33 32.79
C VAL A 85 -14.58 -28.88 32.39
N THR A 86 -15.74 -28.63 31.78
CA THR A 86 -16.20 -27.27 31.49
C THR A 86 -16.50 -26.59 32.82
N ARG A 87 -15.55 -25.79 33.31
CA ARG A 87 -15.74 -24.97 34.51
C ARG A 87 -17.04 -24.16 34.33
N PRO A 88 -17.96 -24.15 35.32
CA PRO A 88 -19.15 -23.33 35.23
C PRO A 88 -18.74 -21.87 35.01
N PRO A 89 -19.37 -21.14 34.06
CA PRO A 89 -19.04 -19.74 33.80
C PRO A 89 -19.23 -18.96 35.09
N ASN A 90 -18.15 -18.39 35.63
CA ASN A 90 -18.19 -17.53 36.79
C ASN A 90 -18.98 -16.26 36.41
N PRO A 91 -20.17 -16.00 36.98
CA PRO A 91 -21.00 -14.84 36.62
C PRO A 91 -20.30 -13.50 36.89
N ASN A 92 -19.28 -13.50 37.74
CA ASN A 92 -18.49 -12.33 38.11
C ASN A 92 -17.17 -12.23 37.32
N ALA A 93 -16.92 -13.12 36.35
CA ALA A 93 -15.72 -13.01 35.52
C ALA A 93 -15.82 -11.78 34.58
N PRO A 94 -14.70 -11.08 34.35
CA PRO A 94 -14.63 -10.02 33.35
C PRO A 94 -15.07 -10.49 31.97
N ARG A 95 -15.96 -9.73 31.35
CA ARG A 95 -16.49 -9.97 30.01
C ARG A 95 -16.58 -8.66 29.25
N ILE A 96 -16.00 -8.63 28.05
CA ILE A 96 -16.17 -7.50 27.13
C ILE A 96 -17.51 -7.71 26.38
N GLU A 97 -18.43 -6.77 26.54
CA GLU A 97 -19.72 -6.78 25.83
C GLU A 97 -19.54 -6.30 24.39
N PHE A 98 -18.77 -5.24 24.20
CA PHE A 98 -18.33 -4.77 22.88
C PHE A 98 -17.04 -3.95 22.97
N PHE A 99 -16.30 -3.92 21.86
CA PHE A 99 -15.20 -2.99 21.61
C PHE A 99 -15.21 -2.61 20.13
N THR A 100 -15.51 -1.35 19.84
CA THR A 100 -15.78 -0.86 18.47
C THR A 100 -15.31 0.58 18.27
N THR A 101 -15.51 1.10 17.08
CA THR A 101 -15.09 2.44 16.62
C THR A 101 -16.21 3.13 15.82
N ASN A 102 -16.17 4.46 15.73
CA ASN A 102 -17.08 5.24 14.86
C ASN A 102 -16.76 5.13 13.36
N VAL A 103 -15.58 4.62 12.98
CA VAL A 103 -15.11 4.60 11.59
C VAL A 103 -14.69 3.21 11.15
N GLN A 104 -14.95 2.87 9.89
CA GLN A 104 -14.46 1.62 9.28
C GLN A 104 -13.03 1.77 8.73
N GLN A 105 -12.65 2.99 8.34
CA GLN A 105 -11.33 3.37 7.85
C GLN A 105 -11.01 4.78 8.34
N VAL A 106 -9.73 5.10 8.49
CA VAL A 106 -9.29 6.43 8.91
C VAL A 106 -8.02 6.85 8.18
N GLU A 107 -7.92 8.13 7.86
CA GLU A 107 -6.69 8.70 7.28
C GLU A 107 -5.63 8.91 8.37
N PRO A 108 -4.33 8.77 8.07
CA PRO A 108 -3.26 9.19 8.98
C PRO A 108 -3.41 10.66 9.40
N GLY A 109 -3.38 10.94 10.71
CA GLY A 109 -3.68 12.26 11.27
C GLY A 109 -5.17 12.48 11.60
N GLY A 110 -6.05 11.58 11.19
CA GLY A 110 -7.47 11.57 11.55
C GLY A 110 -7.70 11.16 13.00
N VAL A 111 -8.97 11.27 13.44
CA VAL A 111 -9.39 10.90 14.79
C VAL A 111 -10.31 9.70 14.74
N VAL A 112 -9.98 8.68 15.51
CA VAL A 112 -10.81 7.49 15.76
C VAL A 112 -11.39 7.60 17.16
N THR A 113 -12.68 7.40 17.33
CA THR A 113 -13.30 7.30 18.66
C THR A 113 -13.58 5.84 18.96
N LEU A 114 -12.92 5.31 19.99
CA LEU A 114 -13.16 3.96 20.49
C LEU A 114 -14.37 3.97 21.42
N PHE A 115 -15.16 2.89 21.40
CA PHE A 115 -16.29 2.66 22.30
C PHE A 115 -16.18 1.25 22.87
N TRP A 116 -16.38 1.12 24.18
CA TRP A 116 -16.34 -0.18 24.84
C TRP A 116 -17.34 -0.26 26.00
N SER A 117 -17.68 -1.50 26.35
CA SER A 117 -18.38 -1.81 27.59
C SER A 117 -17.91 -3.17 28.11
N VAL A 118 -17.61 -3.21 29.40
CA VAL A 118 -17.11 -4.37 30.12
C VAL A 118 -18.01 -4.63 31.32
N ARG A 119 -18.32 -5.90 31.57
CA ARG A 119 -19.00 -6.38 32.78
C ARG A 119 -18.02 -7.19 33.62
N GLY A 120 -18.19 -7.17 34.94
CA GLY A 120 -17.39 -8.01 35.85
C GLY A 120 -15.98 -7.49 36.14
N ALA A 121 -15.62 -6.28 35.68
CA ALA A 121 -14.36 -5.60 36.00
C ALA A 121 -14.62 -4.14 36.43
N ARG A 122 -13.74 -3.59 37.26
CA ARG A 122 -13.80 -2.18 37.72
C ARG A 122 -12.90 -1.24 36.93
N ASN A 123 -11.98 -1.81 36.16
CA ASN A 123 -10.93 -1.14 35.40
C ASN A 123 -10.72 -1.89 34.10
N ALA A 124 -10.37 -1.15 33.06
CA ALA A 124 -9.90 -1.68 31.79
C ALA A 124 -8.72 -0.85 31.28
N ILE A 125 -7.90 -1.46 30.43
CA ILE A 125 -6.74 -0.83 29.81
C ILE A 125 -6.87 -1.01 28.31
N ILE A 126 -6.77 0.10 27.57
CA ILE A 126 -6.63 0.05 26.12
C ILE A 126 -5.15 0.20 25.80
N TYR A 127 -4.63 -0.70 24.98
CA TYR A 127 -3.28 -0.62 24.42
C TYR A 127 -3.35 -0.26 22.94
N ARG A 128 -2.43 0.59 22.50
CA ARG A 128 -2.02 0.66 21.11
C ARG A 128 -1.13 -0.54 20.84
N VAL A 129 -1.41 -1.28 19.77
CA VAL A 129 -0.58 -2.42 19.37
C VAL A 129 0.15 -2.04 18.09
N ASP A 130 1.46 -2.27 18.04
CA ASP A 130 2.25 -2.05 16.84
C ASP A 130 2.13 -3.21 15.84
N SER A 131 2.80 -3.11 14.69
CA SER A 131 2.78 -4.15 13.65
C SER A 131 3.39 -5.49 14.09
N SER A 132 4.22 -5.50 15.15
CA SER A 132 4.81 -6.72 15.72
C SER A 132 3.93 -7.39 16.78
N GLY A 133 2.80 -6.77 17.14
CA GLY A 133 1.93 -7.23 18.21
C GLY A 133 2.35 -6.74 19.60
N ALA A 134 3.36 -5.88 19.71
CA ALA A 134 3.80 -5.34 20.98
C ALA A 134 2.85 -4.25 21.48
N ARG A 135 2.59 -4.25 22.80
CA ARG A 135 1.76 -3.24 23.47
C ARG A 135 2.59 -1.97 23.65
N GLY A 136 2.23 -0.92 22.91
CA GLY A 136 2.81 0.42 22.99
C GLY A 136 2.06 1.30 24.00
N ASN A 137 1.56 2.44 23.54
CA ASN A 137 0.78 3.39 24.35
C ASN A 137 -0.35 2.68 25.11
N LEU A 138 -0.58 3.10 26.35
CA LEU A 138 -1.64 2.57 27.20
C LEU A 138 -2.53 3.68 27.74
N TRP A 139 -3.81 3.37 27.88
CA TRP A 139 -4.81 4.24 28.48
C TRP A 139 -5.59 3.46 29.53
N ASN A 140 -5.51 3.90 30.79
CA ASN A 140 -6.39 3.41 31.85
C ASN A 140 -7.77 4.02 31.66
N VAL A 141 -8.79 3.17 31.54
CA VAL A 141 -10.14 3.59 31.23
C VAL A 141 -11.17 2.95 32.18
N PRO A 142 -12.32 3.60 32.41
CA PRO A 142 -13.44 2.98 33.11
C PRO A 142 -13.95 1.72 32.38
N PRO A 143 -14.78 0.87 33.03
CA PRO A 143 -15.36 -0.33 32.41
C PRO A 143 -16.17 -0.07 31.14
N ASP A 144 -16.72 1.14 31.00
CA ASP A 144 -17.47 1.58 29.84
C ASP A 144 -17.12 3.04 29.51
N GLY A 145 -17.19 3.38 28.23
CA GLY A 145 -16.90 4.75 27.81
C GLY A 145 -16.58 4.88 26.34
N ASN A 146 -16.03 6.05 26.03
CA ASN A 146 -15.48 6.37 24.73
C ASN A 146 -14.14 7.11 24.87
N LEU A 147 -13.26 6.96 23.89
CA LEU A 147 -11.93 7.55 23.88
C LEU A 147 -11.58 8.02 22.46
N PRO A 148 -11.50 9.34 22.21
CA PRO A 148 -10.95 9.84 20.96
C PRO A 148 -9.43 9.68 20.94
N ILE A 149 -8.92 9.08 19.88
CA ILE A 149 -7.49 8.87 19.62
C ILE A 149 -7.15 9.48 18.26
N THR A 150 -6.18 10.38 18.24
CA THR A 150 -5.58 10.87 17.01
C THR A 150 -4.61 9.83 16.48
N ILE A 151 -4.85 9.35 15.26
CA ILE A 151 -3.95 8.45 14.55
C ILE A 151 -2.74 9.26 14.10
N SER A 152 -1.53 8.73 14.32
CA SER A 152 -0.34 9.44 13.90
C SER A 152 -0.36 9.59 12.37
N ARG A 153 0.12 10.73 11.87
CA ARG A 153 0.41 10.88 10.43
C ARG A 153 1.47 9.91 9.93
N ARG A 154 2.16 9.23 10.85
CA ARG A 154 3.16 8.19 10.58
C ARG A 154 2.62 6.77 10.65
N ASP A 155 1.39 6.57 11.13
CA ASP A 155 0.81 5.23 11.19
C ASP A 155 0.55 4.73 9.75
N ARG A 156 0.74 3.42 9.54
CA ARG A 156 0.69 2.74 8.23
C ARG A 156 -0.11 1.44 8.35
N GLY A 157 -0.68 0.95 7.25
CA GLY A 157 -1.47 -0.28 7.17
C GLY A 157 -2.78 -0.24 7.96
N GLN A 158 -2.70 -0.45 9.27
CA GLN A 158 -3.86 -0.47 10.16
C GLN A 158 -3.52 0.07 11.54
N ALA A 159 -4.53 0.64 12.18
CA ALA A 159 -4.49 0.99 13.57
C ALA A 159 -5.09 -0.12 14.43
N THR A 160 -4.24 -0.92 15.10
CA THR A 160 -4.66 -1.94 16.06
C THR A 160 -4.69 -1.42 17.50
N PHE A 161 -5.76 -1.77 18.21
CA PHE A 161 -5.99 -1.51 19.63
C PHE A 161 -6.37 -2.81 20.32
N LEU A 162 -5.96 -2.96 21.59
CA LEU A 162 -6.30 -4.11 22.43
C LEU A 162 -6.94 -3.60 23.71
N LEU A 163 -8.21 -3.95 23.94
CA LEU A 163 -8.87 -3.77 25.22
C LEU A 163 -8.55 -4.96 26.11
N SER A 164 -8.06 -4.69 27.32
CA SER A 164 -7.82 -5.67 28.39
C SER A 164 -8.67 -5.29 29.59
N ALA A 165 -9.38 -6.24 30.19
CA ALA A 165 -10.19 -6.00 31.37
C ALA A 165 -10.11 -7.13 32.39
N GLY A 166 -10.10 -6.76 33.67
CA GLY A 166 -9.83 -7.68 34.77
C GLY A 166 -8.37 -7.58 35.25
N ASP A 167 -8.07 -8.34 36.31
CA ASP A 167 -6.73 -8.39 36.90
C ASP A 167 -6.29 -9.87 37.04
N GLY A 168 -5.00 -10.13 36.80
CA GLY A 168 -4.38 -11.45 36.98
C GLY A 168 -5.04 -12.56 36.15
N ASP A 169 -5.38 -13.67 36.80
CA ASP A 169 -5.95 -14.88 36.15
C ASP A 169 -7.37 -14.69 35.60
N LEU A 170 -8.00 -13.54 35.82
CA LEU A 170 -9.34 -13.21 35.33
C LEU A 170 -9.30 -12.10 34.27
N GLU A 171 -8.21 -11.94 33.53
CA GLU A 171 -8.12 -11.00 32.40
C GLU A 171 -8.86 -11.54 31.16
N THR A 172 -9.62 -10.66 30.50
CA THR A 172 -10.17 -10.89 29.17
C THR A 172 -9.69 -9.81 28.22
N THR A 173 -9.45 -10.16 26.96
CA THR A 173 -8.92 -9.22 25.97
C THR A 173 -9.68 -9.27 24.65
N GLN A 174 -9.83 -8.11 23.99
CA GLN A 174 -10.40 -8.02 22.65
C GLN A 174 -9.61 -7.03 21.79
N SER A 175 -9.25 -7.45 20.57
CA SER A 175 -8.56 -6.60 19.59
C SER A 175 -9.54 -5.90 18.65
N LEU A 176 -9.19 -4.69 18.24
CA LEU A 176 -9.88 -3.90 17.22
C LEU A 176 -8.85 -3.31 16.26
N SER A 177 -8.96 -3.62 14.97
CA SER A 177 -8.11 -3.06 13.92
C SER A 177 -8.92 -2.13 13.01
N VAL A 178 -8.43 -0.91 12.82
CA VAL A 178 -9.01 0.08 11.92
C VAL A 178 -8.07 0.30 10.74
N PRO A 179 -8.41 -0.16 9.51
CA PRO A 179 -7.55 0.05 8.35
C PRO A 179 -7.32 1.53 8.07
N LEU A 180 -6.10 1.87 7.65
CA LEU A 180 -5.74 3.23 7.27
C LEU A 180 -5.98 3.44 5.78
N SER A 181 -6.67 4.53 5.42
CA SER A 181 -6.79 4.95 4.02
C SER A 181 -5.71 5.98 3.73
N CYS A 182 -4.91 5.76 2.69
CA CYS A 182 -3.91 6.74 2.29
C CYS A 182 -4.59 7.93 1.59
N PRO A 183 -4.29 9.19 1.97
CA PRO A 183 -4.86 10.36 1.30
C PRO A 183 -4.49 10.43 -0.18
N ASP A 184 -3.25 10.02 -0.48
CA ASP A 184 -2.73 9.96 -1.83
C ASP A 184 -2.63 8.50 -2.29
N PRO A 185 -3.15 8.17 -3.48
CA PRO A 185 -3.02 6.83 -4.04
C PRO A 185 -1.59 6.58 -4.52
N TRP A 186 -1.19 5.30 -4.51
CA TRP A 186 0.02 4.84 -5.19
C TRP A 186 -0.16 4.83 -6.70
N PHE A 187 0.89 5.18 -7.46
CA PHE A 187 0.88 5.10 -8.94
C PHE A 187 0.94 3.66 -9.49
N PHE A 188 1.08 2.67 -8.60
CA PHE A 188 1.19 1.26 -8.95
C PHE A 188 0.34 0.40 -8.00
N GLN A 189 0.13 -0.86 -8.38
CA GLN A 189 -0.60 -1.85 -7.59
C GLN A 189 0.17 -3.18 -7.53
N PRO A 190 0.05 -3.97 -6.44
CA PRO A 190 -0.64 -3.62 -5.21
C PRO A 190 0.14 -2.54 -4.44
N PRO A 191 -0.57 -1.65 -3.72
CA PRO A 191 0.10 -0.63 -2.92
C PRO A 191 0.86 -1.28 -1.75
N PRO A 192 2.01 -0.72 -1.36
CA PRO A 192 2.65 -1.03 -0.08
C PRO A 192 1.73 -0.73 1.11
N ASP A 193 1.99 -1.36 2.26
CA ASP A 193 1.29 -1.05 3.52
C ASP A 193 1.51 0.40 3.96
N ALA A 194 2.60 1.03 3.50
CA ALA A 194 2.92 2.40 3.80
C ALA A 194 2.18 3.38 2.86
N CYS A 195 1.68 4.48 3.43
CA CYS A 195 1.15 5.60 2.67
C CYS A 195 2.28 6.45 2.07
N PRO A 196 2.11 6.89 0.81
CA PRO A 196 3.06 7.81 0.20
C PRO A 196 2.97 9.17 0.90
N ALA A 197 4.08 9.92 0.87
CA ALA A 197 4.19 11.23 1.48
C ALA A 197 3.45 12.34 0.70
N GLY A 198 2.93 12.01 -0.48
CA GLY A 198 2.25 12.91 -1.39
C GLY A 198 1.82 12.20 -2.67
N PRO A 199 1.16 12.93 -3.59
CA PRO A 199 0.74 12.38 -4.87
C PRO A 199 1.93 12.00 -5.75
N ALA A 200 1.68 11.17 -6.76
CA ALA A 200 2.70 10.76 -7.71
C ALA A 200 3.26 11.94 -8.49
N GLN A 201 4.58 12.07 -8.47
CA GLN A 201 5.28 13.14 -9.17
C GLN A 201 5.73 12.65 -10.53
N ALA A 202 5.15 13.19 -11.59
CA ALA A 202 5.61 12.97 -12.96
C ALA A 202 7.02 13.55 -13.15
N THR A 203 7.90 12.82 -13.83
CA THR A 203 9.27 13.23 -14.14
C THR A 203 9.77 12.48 -15.37
N THR A 204 10.68 13.10 -16.13
CA THR A 204 11.47 12.35 -17.09
C THR A 204 12.55 11.54 -16.35
N ILE A 205 12.76 10.31 -16.81
CA ILE A 205 13.76 9.36 -16.32
C ILE A 205 14.64 8.94 -17.49
N ILE A 206 15.95 8.86 -17.27
CA ILE A 206 16.88 8.22 -18.19
C ILE A 206 17.43 6.98 -17.49
N GLU A 207 17.35 5.83 -18.14
CA GLU A 207 17.75 4.55 -17.58
C GLU A 207 18.66 3.79 -18.52
N GLU A 208 19.69 3.16 -17.98
CA GLU A 208 20.54 2.23 -18.72
C GLU A 208 20.77 0.98 -17.86
N PRO A 209 20.44 -0.22 -18.36
CA PRO A 209 20.78 -1.47 -17.70
C PRO A 209 22.26 -1.82 -17.94
N PHE A 210 22.90 -2.42 -16.94
CA PHE A 210 24.30 -2.81 -16.97
C PHE A 210 24.44 -4.32 -16.73
N GLU A 211 25.64 -4.85 -16.97
CA GLU A 211 25.97 -6.25 -16.68
C GLU A 211 25.67 -6.65 -15.22
N ARG A 212 25.92 -5.74 -14.27
CA ARG A 212 25.78 -5.99 -12.82
C ARG A 212 24.95 -4.93 -12.10
N GLY A 213 23.93 -4.39 -12.76
CA GLY A 213 23.06 -3.40 -12.14
C GLY A 213 22.34 -2.52 -13.15
N ARG A 214 22.00 -1.30 -12.73
CA ARG A 214 21.44 -0.26 -13.60
C ARG A 214 21.76 1.13 -13.10
N MET A 215 21.73 2.11 -13.99
CA MET A 215 21.80 3.52 -13.63
C MET A 215 20.52 4.23 -14.06
N LEU A 216 20.11 5.19 -13.24
CA LEU A 216 18.89 5.98 -13.43
C LEU A 216 19.21 7.44 -13.20
N TYR A 217 18.74 8.33 -14.05
CA TYR A 217 18.70 9.76 -13.79
C TYR A 217 17.25 10.20 -13.63
N ILE A 218 16.93 10.87 -12.53
CA ILE A 218 15.59 11.37 -12.23
C ILE A 218 15.61 12.89 -12.32
N GLN A 219 14.93 13.45 -13.34
CA GLN A 219 14.99 14.88 -13.65
C GLN A 219 14.43 15.77 -12.53
N SER A 220 13.30 15.40 -11.93
CA SER A 220 12.67 16.17 -10.85
C SER A 220 13.56 16.32 -9.60
N ARG A 221 14.52 15.42 -9.43
CA ARG A 221 15.52 15.44 -8.36
C ARG A 221 16.88 15.95 -8.81
N ASN A 222 17.13 16.01 -10.13
CA ASN A 222 18.42 16.27 -10.75
C ASN A 222 19.55 15.38 -10.18
N ARG A 223 19.27 14.08 -10.02
CA ARG A 223 20.22 13.11 -9.44
C ARG A 223 20.30 11.83 -10.25
N VAL A 224 21.51 11.26 -10.26
CA VAL A 224 21.81 9.94 -10.80
C VAL A 224 21.83 8.93 -9.65
N TYR A 225 21.11 7.84 -9.81
CA TYR A 225 21.08 6.70 -8.92
C TYR A 225 21.79 5.53 -9.59
N VAL A 226 22.67 4.87 -8.85
CA VAL A 226 23.41 3.70 -9.30
C VAL A 226 22.97 2.52 -8.45
N LEU A 227 22.35 1.52 -9.06
CA LEU A 227 21.83 0.33 -8.40
C LEU A 227 22.73 -0.86 -8.72
N PHE A 228 23.34 -1.47 -7.70
CA PHE A 228 24.27 -2.59 -7.87
C PHE A 228 23.58 -3.93 -7.63
N ASN A 229 23.84 -4.90 -8.50
CA ASN A 229 23.39 -6.28 -8.36
C ASN A 229 24.57 -7.22 -8.07
N ASP A 230 25.43 -6.84 -7.13
CA ASP A 230 26.69 -7.55 -6.83
C ASP A 230 26.79 -8.02 -5.37
N THR A 231 25.71 -7.96 -4.58
CA THR A 231 25.62 -8.31 -3.14
C THR A 231 26.50 -7.48 -2.19
N HIS A 232 27.24 -6.47 -2.68
CA HIS A 232 28.09 -5.62 -1.86
C HIS A 232 27.33 -4.41 -1.31
N SER A 233 27.80 -3.88 -0.18
CA SER A 233 27.27 -2.65 0.43
C SER A 233 28.11 -1.42 0.03
N PRO A 234 27.48 -0.26 -0.24
CA PRO A 234 26.04 -0.05 -0.32
C PRO A 234 25.44 -0.69 -1.58
N ALA A 235 24.17 -1.10 -1.51
CA ALA A 235 23.45 -1.69 -2.63
C ALA A 235 23.12 -0.67 -3.71
N TRP A 236 23.06 0.62 -3.34
CA TRP A 236 22.93 1.70 -4.30
C TRP A 236 23.64 2.98 -3.84
N LEU A 237 23.98 3.84 -4.79
CA LEU A 237 24.58 5.15 -4.58
C LEU A 237 23.77 6.23 -5.30
N SER A 238 23.91 7.47 -4.86
CA SER A 238 23.32 8.62 -5.57
C SER A 238 24.31 9.77 -5.71
N PHE A 239 24.26 10.42 -6.86
CA PHE A 239 25.14 11.50 -7.26
C PHE A 239 24.29 12.69 -7.76
N GLU A 240 24.74 13.89 -7.44
CA GLU A 240 24.21 15.08 -8.11
C GLU A 240 24.58 15.04 -9.59
N ASN A 241 23.66 15.46 -10.46
CA ASN A 241 23.98 15.63 -11.87
C ASN A 241 24.88 16.86 -12.05
N LYS A 242 26.11 16.61 -12.52
CA LYS A 242 27.11 17.64 -12.84
C LYS A 242 27.48 17.67 -14.32
N PHE A 243 26.83 16.84 -15.15
CA PHE A 243 27.09 16.80 -16.59
C PHE A 243 26.62 18.10 -17.24
N ASN A 244 27.52 18.76 -17.95
CA ASN A 244 27.26 19.96 -18.72
C ASN A 244 27.57 19.69 -20.21
N PRO A 245 26.54 19.63 -21.09
CA PRO A 245 26.73 19.30 -22.50
C PRO A 245 27.56 20.34 -23.28
N ALA A 246 27.80 21.54 -22.73
CA ALA A 246 28.61 22.56 -23.38
C ALA A 246 30.12 22.35 -23.20
N VAL A 247 30.55 21.57 -22.21
CA VAL A 247 31.98 21.41 -21.86
C VAL A 247 32.39 19.96 -21.65
N ASP A 248 31.47 19.11 -21.20
CA ASP A 248 31.75 17.71 -20.94
C ASP A 248 31.51 16.86 -22.18
N LYS A 249 32.44 15.93 -22.44
CA LYS A 249 32.27 14.97 -23.53
C LYS A 249 31.07 14.07 -23.26
N GLU A 250 30.26 13.79 -24.27
CA GLU A 250 29.13 12.87 -24.15
C GLU A 250 29.59 11.43 -23.89
N SER A 251 30.60 10.98 -24.63
CA SER A 251 31.18 9.63 -24.56
C SER A 251 32.72 9.69 -24.55
N GLU A 252 33.38 8.52 -24.50
CA GLU A 252 34.82 8.41 -24.65
C GLU A 252 35.07 7.80 -26.03
N GLU A 253 35.36 8.65 -27.02
CA GLU A 253 35.45 8.23 -28.43
C GLU A 253 36.53 7.17 -28.69
N SER A 254 37.57 7.14 -27.85
CA SER A 254 38.64 6.13 -27.94
C SER A 254 38.25 4.77 -27.34
N PHE A 255 37.17 4.72 -26.57
CA PHE A 255 36.66 3.51 -25.95
C PHE A 255 35.70 2.81 -26.92
N VAL A 256 36.11 1.64 -27.42
CA VAL A 256 35.26 0.78 -28.27
C VAL A 256 34.69 -0.33 -27.40
N PRO A 257 33.38 -0.32 -27.08
CA PRO A 257 32.76 -1.38 -26.31
C PRO A 257 32.87 -2.74 -27.02
N PRO A 258 32.97 -3.85 -26.27
CA PRO A 258 32.82 -5.18 -26.84
C PRO A 258 31.45 -5.34 -27.53
N PRO A 259 31.30 -6.31 -28.45
CA PRO A 259 30.02 -6.59 -29.08
C PRO A 259 28.89 -6.80 -28.06
N ASN A 260 27.72 -6.22 -28.33
CA ASN A 260 26.52 -6.26 -27.48
C ASN A 260 26.66 -5.58 -26.11
N LEU A 261 27.72 -4.80 -25.89
CA LEU A 261 27.86 -3.93 -24.73
C LEU A 261 27.89 -2.47 -25.19
N PHE A 262 27.47 -1.58 -24.29
CA PHE A 262 27.29 -0.18 -24.56
C PHE A 262 28.11 0.65 -23.59
N GLN A 263 28.73 1.71 -24.12
CA GLN A 263 29.32 2.73 -23.27
C GLN A 263 28.20 3.66 -22.79
N PRO A 264 28.07 3.90 -21.49
CA PRO A 264 27.16 4.92 -20.99
C PRO A 264 27.56 6.31 -21.48
N VAL A 265 26.57 7.13 -21.81
CA VAL A 265 26.77 8.46 -22.41
C VAL A 265 26.14 9.57 -21.54
N ARG A 266 26.51 10.82 -21.84
CA ARG A 266 25.94 12.04 -21.24
C ARG A 266 25.88 11.97 -19.70
N VAL A 267 24.70 12.13 -19.12
CA VAL A 267 24.49 12.23 -17.66
C VAL A 267 24.91 10.94 -16.94
N LEU A 268 24.53 9.77 -17.45
CA LEU A 268 24.91 8.49 -16.85
C LEU A 268 26.41 8.20 -17.10
N GLY A 269 26.86 8.42 -18.32
CA GLY A 269 28.26 8.29 -18.73
C GLY A 269 29.22 9.17 -17.96
N PHE A 270 28.82 10.38 -17.59
CA PHE A 270 29.64 11.27 -16.77
C PHE A 270 29.96 10.66 -15.41
N VAL A 271 28.94 10.13 -14.71
CA VAL A 271 29.13 9.47 -13.42
C VAL A 271 29.93 8.17 -13.58
N TRP A 272 29.63 7.36 -14.59
CA TRP A 272 30.32 6.09 -14.83
C TRP A 272 31.81 6.28 -15.17
N ARG A 273 32.15 7.26 -16.01
CA ARG A 273 33.56 7.56 -16.36
C ARG A 273 34.31 8.21 -15.19
N GLY A 274 33.63 9.06 -14.41
CA GLY A 274 34.23 9.81 -13.30
C GLY A 274 34.36 9.03 -11.99
N ASN A 275 33.85 7.81 -11.89
CA ASN A 275 33.86 7.03 -10.65
C ASN A 275 34.23 5.55 -10.88
N ASP A 276 35.45 5.19 -10.49
CA ASP A 276 35.98 3.84 -10.64
C ASP A 276 35.17 2.78 -9.88
N VAL A 277 34.60 3.12 -8.72
CA VAL A 277 33.74 2.19 -7.96
C VAL A 277 32.48 1.87 -8.75
N VAL A 278 31.83 2.89 -9.32
CA VAL A 278 30.64 2.71 -10.17
C VAL A 278 30.99 1.85 -11.38
N ARG A 279 32.06 2.21 -12.11
CA ARG A 279 32.48 1.50 -13.31
C ARG A 279 32.81 0.03 -13.05
N ASN A 280 33.61 -0.25 -12.02
CA ASN A 280 34.05 -1.61 -11.72
C ASN A 280 32.89 -2.49 -11.24
N ARG A 281 32.02 -1.96 -10.38
CA ARG A 281 30.88 -2.72 -9.84
C ARG A 281 29.83 -2.98 -10.90
N LEU A 282 29.45 -2.00 -11.72
CA LEU A 282 28.41 -2.18 -12.75
C LEU A 282 28.89 -2.94 -13.99
N GLY A 283 30.12 -2.70 -14.45
CA GLY A 283 30.57 -3.10 -15.78
C GLY A 283 30.07 -2.14 -16.87
N LEU A 284 29.77 -2.66 -18.05
CA LEU A 284 29.24 -1.89 -19.18
C LEU A 284 27.72 -1.98 -19.29
N GLY A 285 27.13 -1.10 -20.11
CA GLY A 285 25.71 -1.14 -20.44
C GLY A 285 25.39 -2.42 -21.21
N SER A 286 24.33 -3.12 -20.82
CA SER A 286 23.82 -4.29 -21.54
C SER A 286 22.79 -3.92 -22.61
N ALA A 287 22.31 -2.68 -22.58
CA ALA A 287 21.55 -2.01 -23.63
C ALA A 287 21.87 -0.51 -23.61
N ALA A 288 21.47 0.21 -24.66
CA ALA A 288 21.61 1.66 -24.71
C ALA A 288 20.68 2.38 -23.71
N GLU A 289 21.06 3.59 -23.30
CA GLU A 289 20.22 4.44 -22.46
C GLU A 289 18.85 4.71 -23.11
N THR A 290 17.80 4.67 -22.30
CA THR A 290 16.42 4.95 -22.71
C THR A 290 15.87 6.10 -21.87
N GLN A 291 15.26 7.09 -22.54
CA GLN A 291 14.56 8.19 -21.89
C GLN A 291 13.05 7.99 -22.00
N TYR A 292 12.34 8.20 -20.89
CA TYR A 292 10.88 8.07 -20.83
C TYR A 292 10.30 8.98 -19.74
N ASP A 293 9.00 9.24 -19.83
CA ASP A 293 8.26 9.88 -18.75
C ASP A 293 7.76 8.82 -17.77
N GLY A 294 7.99 9.06 -16.49
CA GLY A 294 7.62 8.18 -15.39
C GLY A 294 7.10 8.95 -14.18
N PHE A 295 6.93 8.23 -13.09
CA PHE A 295 6.42 8.68 -11.82
C PHE A 295 7.38 8.26 -10.72
N ILE A 296 7.50 9.14 -9.73
CA ILE A 296 8.11 8.81 -8.46
C ILE A 296 7.15 9.10 -7.31
N GLN A 297 7.23 8.29 -6.26
CA GLN A 297 6.61 8.55 -4.96
C GLN A 297 7.57 8.13 -3.86
N VAL A 298 7.33 8.66 -2.66
CA VAL A 298 8.19 8.37 -1.53
C VAL A 298 7.40 8.09 -0.28
N VAL A 299 7.98 7.26 0.59
CA VAL A 299 7.54 7.12 1.97
C VAL A 299 8.55 7.84 2.84
N LYS A 300 8.09 8.74 3.71
CA LYS A 300 8.95 9.44 4.68
C LYS A 300 8.75 8.89 6.08
N ASN A 301 9.87 8.48 6.68
CA ASN A 301 9.98 8.01 8.06
C ASN A 301 11.07 8.84 8.75
N ASP A 302 10.68 9.92 9.44
CA ASP A 302 11.62 10.92 9.97
C ASP A 302 12.52 11.51 8.87
N ASP A 303 13.85 11.37 9.00
CA ASP A 303 14.85 11.83 8.04
C ASP A 303 15.18 10.78 6.96
N LYS A 304 14.50 9.63 7.00
CA LYS A 304 14.67 8.54 6.04
C LYS A 304 13.55 8.57 5.00
N GLU A 305 13.93 8.27 3.77
CA GLU A 305 13.02 8.26 2.62
C GLU A 305 13.21 6.99 1.78
N ASP A 306 12.13 6.23 1.61
CA ASP A 306 12.05 5.13 0.65
C ASP A 306 11.60 5.75 -0.68
N LEU A 307 12.31 5.48 -1.77
CA LEU A 307 11.99 6.00 -3.10
C LEU A 307 11.43 4.91 -4.00
N TYR A 308 10.23 5.15 -4.54
CA TYR A 308 9.58 4.29 -5.52
C TYR A 308 9.56 4.98 -6.87
N LEU A 309 9.89 4.25 -7.93
CA LEU A 309 9.81 4.74 -9.31
C LEU A 309 9.41 3.61 -10.28
N ASN A 310 8.73 3.94 -11.38
CA ASN A 310 8.59 2.98 -12.47
C ASN A 310 9.87 2.95 -13.32
N SER A 311 10.29 1.74 -13.66
CA SER A 311 11.40 1.45 -14.57
C SER A 311 10.91 1.39 -16.02
N ALA A 312 11.85 1.45 -16.98
CA ALA A 312 11.58 1.33 -18.42
C ALA A 312 10.91 -0.01 -18.78
N ASP A 313 11.21 -1.06 -18.01
CA ASP A 313 10.63 -2.41 -18.14
C ASP A 313 9.23 -2.54 -17.49
N LYS A 314 8.64 -1.42 -17.03
CA LYS A 314 7.35 -1.33 -16.32
C LYS A 314 7.34 -1.97 -14.93
N SER A 315 8.47 -2.46 -14.44
CA SER A 315 8.60 -2.86 -13.05
C SER A 315 8.66 -1.63 -12.14
N ILE A 316 8.42 -1.83 -10.85
CA ILE A 316 8.55 -0.77 -9.85
C ILE A 316 9.82 -1.03 -9.06
N LEU A 317 10.69 -0.02 -9.02
CA LEU A 317 11.89 -0.04 -8.22
C LEU A 317 11.61 0.64 -6.88
N GLU A 318 12.05 0.00 -5.80
CA GLU A 318 12.08 0.55 -4.45
C GLU A 318 13.53 0.68 -4.01
N LEU A 319 13.92 1.87 -3.55
CA LEU A 319 15.23 2.17 -2.99
C LEU A 319 15.04 2.51 -1.51
N LEU A 320 15.56 1.66 -0.63
CA LEU A 320 15.56 1.91 0.81
C LEU A 320 16.63 2.95 1.18
N PRO A 321 16.42 3.74 2.24
CA PRO A 321 17.27 4.85 2.65
C PRO A 321 18.75 4.50 2.77
N GLY A 322 19.62 5.49 2.61
CA GLY A 322 21.04 5.37 2.97
C GLY A 322 21.89 4.44 2.09
N GLY A 323 21.36 3.91 0.99
CA GLY A 323 22.09 2.94 0.15
C GLY A 323 21.91 1.49 0.63
N ASP A 324 20.97 1.22 1.54
CA ASP A 324 20.82 -0.07 2.19
C ASP A 324 20.50 -1.19 1.19
N ILE A 325 19.32 -1.14 0.58
CA ILE A 325 18.82 -2.15 -0.36
C ILE A 325 18.06 -1.42 -1.48
N TRP A 326 18.09 -1.98 -2.68
CA TRP A 326 17.09 -1.69 -3.69
C TRP A 326 16.44 -3.01 -4.14
N GLN A 327 15.18 -2.96 -4.53
CA GLN A 327 14.46 -4.13 -4.99
C GLN A 327 13.45 -3.79 -6.08
N ILE A 328 13.06 -4.82 -6.82
CA ILE A 328 11.92 -4.76 -7.74
C ILE A 328 10.70 -5.27 -6.98
N ILE A 329 9.70 -4.42 -6.81
CA ILE A 329 8.42 -4.85 -6.24
C ILE A 329 7.51 -5.27 -7.38
N THR A 330 7.20 -6.56 -7.43
CA THR A 330 6.29 -7.09 -8.44
C THR A 330 4.89 -6.61 -8.11
N ALA A 331 4.21 -6.03 -9.11
CA ALA A 331 2.77 -5.91 -9.09
C ALA A 331 2.20 -7.32 -8.90
N GLY A 332 1.82 -7.68 -7.67
CA GLY A 332 1.28 -8.99 -7.32
C GLY A 332 0.32 -9.47 -8.41
N SER A 333 0.66 -10.60 -9.02
CA SER A 333 -0.22 -11.27 -9.97
C SER A 333 -1.51 -11.62 -9.22
N SER A 334 -2.59 -10.93 -9.57
CA SER A 334 -3.95 -11.33 -9.21
C SER A 334 -4.27 -12.71 -9.73
#